data_AF-A0A089HZX9-F1
#
_entry.id   AF-A0A089HZX9-F1
#
_cell.length_a   1.000
_cell.length_b   1.000
_cell.length_c   1.000
_cell.angle_alpha   90.00
_cell.angle_beta   90.00
_cell.angle_gamma   90.00
#
_symmetry.space_group_name_H-M   'P 1'
#
loop_
_entity.id
_entity.type
_entity.pdbx_description
1 polymer ?
#
loop_
_entity_poly.entity_id
_entity_poly.type
_entity_poly.pdbx_seq_one_letter_code
_entity_poly.pdbx_strand_id
1 'polypeptide(L)'
;MADIEHAFNQFLSIRMDYIDKSILSQSDEYKHLIGDCNRIFLDLLTKLPEDCKDTLQNYDTATTLLQGIAEVLMYKQGLHDGISLNRLSADT
;
A
#
# COMPACT_ATOMS: atom_id res chain seq x y z
N MET A 1 13.59 19.74 -9.96
CA MET A 1 12.30 19.09 -9.67
C MET A 1 12.36 17.58 -9.92
N ALA A 2 12.79 17.14 -11.12
CA ALA A 2 12.85 15.71 -11.48
C ALA A 2 13.73 14.86 -10.54
N ASP A 3 14.87 15.38 -10.07
CA ASP A 3 15.75 14.62 -9.15
C ASP A 3 15.11 14.38 -7.78
N ILE A 4 14.32 15.35 -7.29
CA ILE A 4 13.61 15.23 -6.01
C ILE A 4 12.48 14.20 -6.14
N GLU A 5 11.74 14.25 -7.25
CA GLU A 5 10.68 13.27 -7.52
C GLU A 5 11.24 11.86 -7.69
N HIS A 6 12.37 11.71 -8.38
CA HIS A 6 13.05 10.43 -8.54
C HIS A 6 13.55 9.88 -7.19
N ALA A 7 14.23 10.70 -6.39
CA ALA A 7 14.69 10.31 -5.06
C ALA A 7 13.52 9.95 -4.13
N PHE A 8 12.40 10.68 -4.23
CA PHE A 8 11.20 10.39 -3.45
C PHE A 8 10.56 9.06 -3.85
N ASN A 9 10.46 8.77 -5.15
CA ASN A 9 9.94 7.48 -5.63
C ASN A 9 10.83 6.31 -5.20
N GLN A 10 12.16 6.48 -5.20
CA GLN A 10 13.09 5.48 -4.65
C GLN A 10 12.88 5.28 -3.15
N PHE A 11 12.71 6.37 -2.39
CA PHE A 11 12.41 6.31 -0.97
C PHE A 11 11.13 5.53 -0.69
N LEU A 12 10.06 5.79 -1.46
CA LEU A 12 8.80 5.05 -1.34
C LEU A 12 9.02 3.56 -1.56
N SER A 13 9.71 3.18 -2.63
CA SER A 13 10.00 1.78 -2.92
C SER A 13 10.74 1.10 -1.77
N ILE A 14 11.78 1.75 -1.23
CA ILE A 14 12.56 1.20 -0.10
C ILE A 14 11.70 1.09 1.16
N ARG A 15 10.84 2.08 1.44
CA ARG A 15 9.95 2.03 2.60
C ARG A 15 8.93 0.93 2.50
N MET A 16 8.33 0.71 1.33
CA MET A 16 7.38 -0.38 1.13
C MET A 16 8.04 -1.73 1.34
N ASP A 17 9.22 -1.94 0.75
CA ASP A 17 10.02 -3.14 0.96
C ASP A 17 10.33 -3.39 2.45
N TYR A 18 10.66 -2.34 3.20
CA TYR A 18 10.91 -2.45 4.63
C TYR A 18 9.64 -2.78 5.41
N ILE A 19 8.51 -2.14 5.10
CA ILE A 19 7.24 -2.42 5.79
C ILE A 19 6.86 -3.88 5.60
N ASP A 20 6.94 -4.39 4.37
CA ASP A 20 6.69 -5.79 4.07
C ASP A 20 7.64 -6.72 4.85
N LYS A 21 8.96 -6.51 4.71
CA LYS A 21 9.97 -7.43 5.26
C LYS A 21 10.17 -7.31 6.77
N SER A 22 9.98 -6.15 7.37
CA SER A 22 10.35 -5.92 8.77
C SER A 22 9.15 -5.71 9.69
N ILE A 23 8.00 -5.28 9.18
CA ILE A 23 6.81 -5.05 10.01
C ILE A 23 5.82 -6.19 9.79
N LEU A 24 5.41 -6.41 8.54
CA LEU A 24 4.37 -7.37 8.21
C LEU A 24 4.88 -8.81 8.35
N SER A 25 6.07 -9.12 7.84
CA SER A 25 6.65 -10.48 7.94
C SER A 25 7.02 -10.89 9.37
N GLN A 26 7.08 -9.96 10.33
CA GLN A 26 7.38 -10.24 11.74
C GLN A 26 6.12 -10.29 12.60
N SER A 27 4.98 -9.81 12.10
CA SER A 27 3.71 -9.88 12.80
C SER A 27 3.02 -11.21 12.55
N ASP A 28 2.96 -12.07 13.58
CA ASP A 28 2.27 -13.35 13.48
C ASP A 28 0.75 -13.17 13.32
N GLU A 29 0.18 -12.12 13.94
CA GLU A 29 -1.22 -11.73 13.75
C GLU A 29 -1.51 -11.41 12.27
N TYR A 30 -0.64 -10.64 11.63
CA TYR A 30 -0.76 -10.33 10.20
C TYR A 30 -0.64 -11.59 9.34
N LYS A 31 0.32 -12.47 9.61
CA LYS A 31 0.48 -13.75 8.89
C LYS A 31 -0.75 -14.64 9.00
N HIS A 32 -1.33 -14.74 10.19
CA HIS A 32 -2.54 -15.52 10.40
C HIS A 32 -3.71 -14.92 9.63
N LEU A 33 -3.91 -13.60 9.75
CA LEU A 33 -4.98 -12.90 9.06
C LEU A 33 -4.87 -13.04 7.54
N ILE A 34 -3.69 -12.80 6.96
CA ILE A 34 -3.51 -12.91 5.50
C ILE A 34 -3.68 -14.36 5.03
N GLY A 35 -3.28 -15.34 5.84
CA GLY A 35 -3.54 -16.76 5.59
C GLY A 35 -5.03 -17.08 5.53
N ASP A 36 -5.81 -16.57 6.48
CA ASP A 36 -7.26 -16.76 6.50
C ASP A 36 -7.96 -16.05 5.34
N CYS A 37 -7.56 -14.82 5.01
CA CYS A 37 -8.07 -14.09 3.86
C CYS A 37 -7.82 -14.86 2.56
N ASN A 38 -6.59 -15.34 2.35
CA ASN A 38 -6.23 -16.13 1.18
C ASN A 38 -7.04 -17.43 1.08
N ARG A 39 -7.24 -18.12 2.21
CA ARG A 39 -8.06 -19.33 2.25
C ARG A 39 -9.51 -19.04 1.85
N ILE A 40 -10.11 -17.99 2.42
CA ILE A 40 -11.49 -17.58 2.10
C ILE A 40 -11.62 -17.19 0.62
N PHE A 41 -10.64 -16.48 0.08
CA PHE A 41 -10.64 -16.08 -1.32
C PHE A 41 -10.61 -17.30 -2.26
N LEU A 42 -9.75 -18.28 -1.97
CA LEU A 42 -9.71 -19.54 -2.73
C LEU A 42 -11.01 -20.33 -2.60
N ASP A 43 -11.59 -20.40 -1.40
CA ASP A 43 -12.88 -21.04 -1.17
C ASP A 43 -14.00 -20.37 -1.98
N LEU A 44 -13.98 -19.04 -2.11
CA LEU A 44 -14.92 -18.31 -2.95
C LEU A 44 -14.71 -18.62 -4.43
N LEU A 45 -13.46 -18.62 -4.91
CA LEU A 45 -13.14 -18.94 -6.31
C LEU A 45 -13.58 -20.35 -6.71
N THR A 46 -13.57 -21.33 -5.80
CA THR A 46 -14.02 -22.70 -6.12
C THR A 46 -15.54 -22.86 -6.18
N LYS A 47 -16.29 -21.95 -5.55
CA LYS A 47 -17.75 -22.06 -5.38
C LYS A 47 -18.53 -21.09 -6.27
N LEU A 48 -17.89 -20.02 -6.74
CA LEU A 48 -18.55 -18.99 -7.53
C LEU A 48 -18.70 -19.41 -9.02
N PRO A 49 -19.78 -18.98 -9.68
CA PRO A 49 -19.89 -18.96 -11.14
C PRO A 49 -18.75 -18.16 -11.79
N GLU A 50 -18.38 -18.46 -13.04
CA GLU A 50 -17.21 -17.82 -13.68
C GLU A 50 -17.31 -16.30 -13.84
N ASP A 51 -18.49 -15.79 -14.17
CA ASP A 51 -18.76 -14.35 -14.24
C ASP A 51 -18.54 -13.63 -12.90
N CYS A 52 -18.82 -14.33 -11.79
CA CYS A 52 -18.52 -13.84 -10.45
C CYS A 52 -17.03 -13.94 -10.09
N LYS A 53 -16.29 -14.92 -10.62
CA LYS A 53 -14.84 -15.05 -10.38
C LYS A 53 -14.06 -13.93 -11.05
N ASP A 54 -14.40 -13.62 -12.30
CA ASP A 54 -13.80 -12.49 -13.02
C ASP A 54 -14.03 -11.18 -12.26
N THR A 55 -15.27 -10.99 -11.77
CA THR A 55 -15.63 -9.81 -10.95
C THR A 55 -14.81 -9.76 -9.65
N LEU A 56 -14.67 -10.89 -8.96
CA LEU A 56 -13.92 -10.97 -7.70
C LEU A 56 -12.41 -10.69 -7.91
N GLN A 57 -11.81 -11.23 -8.98
CA GLN A 57 -10.40 -10.97 -9.33
C GLN A 57 -10.17 -9.50 -9.71
N ASN A 58 -11.09 -8.92 -10.48
CA ASN A 58 -11.03 -7.50 -10.83
C ASN A 58 -11.17 -6.61 -9.59
N TYR A 59 -12.05 -6.98 -8.65
CA TYR A 59 -12.21 -6.27 -7.39
C TYR A 59 -10.93 -6.33 -6.54
N ASP A 60 -10.31 -7.49 -6.41
CA ASP A 60 -9.05 -7.67 -5.68
C ASP A 60 -7.95 -6.78 -6.29
N THR A 61 -7.76 -6.88 -7.61
CA THR A 61 -6.80 -6.07 -8.36
C THR A 61 -7.04 -4.57 -8.17
N ALA A 62 -8.29 -4.11 -8.30
CA ALA A 62 -8.65 -2.70 -8.13
C ALA A 62 -8.38 -2.23 -6.70
N THR A 63 -8.65 -3.06 -5.70
CA THR A 63 -8.41 -2.74 -4.28
C THR A 63 -6.91 -2.61 -4.01
N THR A 64 -6.08 -3.52 -4.51
CA THR A 64 -4.61 -3.42 -4.40
C THR A 64 -4.08 -2.16 -5.06
N LEU A 65 -4.56 -1.80 -6.25
CA LEU A 65 -4.16 -0.58 -6.94
C LEU A 65 -4.59 0.68 -6.16
N LEU A 66 -5.82 0.71 -5.63
CA LEU A 66 -6.31 1.81 -4.80
C LEU A 66 -5.46 1.99 -3.54
N GLN A 67 -5.08 0.89 -2.89
CA GLN A 67 -4.18 0.93 -1.73
C GLN A 67 -2.84 1.57 -2.12
N GLY A 68 -2.21 1.11 -3.20
CA GLY A 68 -0.93 1.68 -3.67
C GLY A 68 -1.03 3.18 -4.01
N ILE A 69 -2.13 3.62 -4.63
CA ILE A 69 -2.37 5.05 -4.91
C ILE A 69 -2.52 5.83 -3.60
N ALA A 70 -3.32 5.33 -2.65
CA ALA A 70 -3.55 5.99 -1.36
C ALA A 70 -2.25 6.16 -0.58
N GLU A 71 -1.40 5.13 -0.57
CA GLU A 71 -0.09 5.15 0.06
C GLU A 71 0.82 6.22 -0.55
N VAL A 72 0.93 6.28 -1.88
CA VAL A 72 1.74 7.30 -2.57
C VAL A 72 1.23 8.71 -2.27
N LEU A 73 -0.09 8.92 -2.30
CA LEU A 73 -0.70 10.21 -1.98
C LEU A 73 -0.43 10.63 -0.54
N MET A 74 -0.58 9.71 0.41
CA MET A 74 -0.33 9.95 1.83
C MET A 74 1.12 10.40 2.06
N TYR A 75 2.10 9.72 1.47
CA TYR A 75 3.49 10.12 1.60
C TYR A 75 3.80 11.45 0.92
N LYS A 76 3.23 11.72 -0.27
CA LYS A 76 3.40 13.01 -0.97
C LYS A 76 2.87 14.15 -0.12
N GLN A 77 1.68 13.98 0.46
CA GLN A 77 1.07 14.96 1.34
C GLN A 77 1.91 15.16 2.60
N GLY A 78 2.36 14.08 3.24
CA GLY A 78 3.22 14.16 4.43
C GLY A 78 4.53 14.90 4.17
N LEU A 79 5.16 14.72 3.00
CA LEU A 79 6.35 15.47 2.61
C LEU A 79 6.03 16.95 2.41
N HIS A 80 4.96 17.27 1.70
CA HIS A 80 4.50 18.64 1.47
C HIS A 80 4.24 19.37 2.80
N ASP A 81 3.54 18.72 3.72
CA ASP A 81 3.20 19.27 5.03
C ASP A 81 4.45 19.48 5.89
N GLY A 82 5.38 18.51 5.89
CA GLY A 82 6.66 18.65 6.59
C GLY A 82 7.52 19.82 6.08
N ILE A 83 7.56 20.04 4.76
CA ILE A 83 8.26 21.21 4.18
C ILE A 83 7.57 22.51 4.58
N SER A 84 6.24 22.53 4.53
CA SER A 84 5.43 23.72 4.86
C SER A 84 5.60 24.13 6.32
N LEU A 85 5.58 23.16 7.24
CA LEU A 85 5.82 23.39 8.66
C LEU A 85 7.24 23.90 8.94
N ASN A 86 8.26 23.33 8.30
CA ASN A 86 9.65 23.78 8.47
C ASN A 86 9.85 25.24 8.03
N ARG A 87 9.19 25.65 6.95
CA ARG A 87 9.22 27.05 6.49
C ARG A 87 8.60 27.99 7.52
N LEU A 88 7.41 27.62 8.04
CA LEU A 88 6.74 28.39 9.09
C LEU A 88 7.59 28.53 10.36
N SER A 89 8.33 27.49 10.75
CA SER A 89 9.22 27.54 11.92
C SER A 89 10.54 28.30 11.70
N ALA A 90 10.96 28.48 10.45
CA ALA A 90 12.20 29.21 10.12
C ALA A 90 11.99 30.73 10.02
N ASP A 91 10.73 31.17 9.89
CA ASP A 91 10.33 32.59 9.80
C ASP A 91 9.96 33.21 11.17
N THR A 92 10.15 32.47 12.28
CA THR A 92 10.03 32.92 13.69
C THR A 92 11.37 32.89 14.39
#